data_AF-A0AA35XEH7-F1
#
_entry.id   AF-A0AA35XEH7-F1
#
_cell.length_a   1.000
_cell.length_b   1.000
_cell.length_c   1.000
_cell.angle_alpha   90.00
_cell.angle_beta   90.00
_cell.angle_gamma   90.00
#
_symmetry.space_group_name_H-M   'P 1'
#
loop_
_entity.id
_entity.type
_entity.pdbx_description
1 polymer ?
#
loop_
_entity_poly.entity_id
_entity_poly.type
_entity_poly.pdbx_seq_one_letter_code
_entity_poly.pdbx_strand_id
1 'polypeptide(L)'
;MASSDTLAKDESLPTILWNRRPVAKRAHSSDISSDEGAGGDEDYFAASRLYEYRWPPEQERAELYFLQEQVAEFLRIRGIQRKYPDLVRRNVDVPEKKYLMHKGVVTETQSNMGLVAVRSEDVLEVMSEDFPDK
;
A
#
# COMPACT_ATOMS: atom_id res chain seq x y z
N MET A 1 41.37 22.63 -26.00
CA MET A 1 41.72 22.15 -24.65
C MET A 1 41.98 23.36 -23.78
N ALA A 2 41.05 23.67 -22.88
CA ALA A 2 41.30 24.40 -21.63
C ALA A 2 40.03 24.23 -20.80
N SER A 3 40.17 23.43 -19.75
CA SER A 3 39.16 23.15 -18.75
C SER A 3 39.15 24.23 -17.68
N SER A 4 38.03 24.28 -16.96
CA SER A 4 37.91 24.72 -15.55
C SER A 4 38.06 26.23 -15.34
N ASP A 5 37.50 26.88 -14.33
CA ASP A 5 36.89 26.45 -13.07
C ASP A 5 36.21 27.70 -12.45
N THR A 6 35.61 27.55 -11.27
CA THR A 6 35.27 28.58 -10.25
C THR A 6 33.99 29.41 -10.44
N LEU A 7 33.14 29.66 -9.44
CA LEU A 7 33.11 29.25 -8.02
C LEU A 7 31.82 29.82 -7.37
N ALA A 8 31.11 28.96 -6.63
CA ALA A 8 30.23 29.23 -5.47
C ALA A 8 28.99 30.14 -5.67
N LYS A 9 27.95 30.13 -4.85
CA LYS A 9 27.76 29.83 -3.42
C LYS A 9 26.22 29.75 -3.25
N ASP A 10 25.69 28.74 -2.55
CA ASP A 10 25.28 28.87 -1.14
C ASP A 10 23.85 29.40 -0.98
N GLU A 11 23.18 28.91 0.06
CA GLU A 11 21.82 29.26 0.50
C GLU A 11 20.70 28.71 -0.41
N SER A 12 19.67 28.01 0.05
CA SER A 12 19.03 27.99 1.35
C SER A 12 18.12 26.77 1.40
N LEU A 13 18.37 25.84 2.31
CA LEU A 13 17.35 24.89 2.74
C LEU A 13 16.78 25.41 4.06
N PRO A 14 15.46 25.65 4.13
CA PRO A 14 14.78 25.52 5.41
C PRO A 14 13.79 24.35 5.36
N THR A 15 14.18 23.32 6.11
CA THR A 15 13.36 22.42 6.91
C THR A 15 11.97 22.98 7.22
N ILE A 16 10.93 22.52 6.50
CA ILE A 16 9.55 22.68 6.98
C ILE A 16 9.19 21.47 7.83
N LEU A 17 9.49 21.62 9.12
CA LEU A 17 8.84 20.95 10.23
C LEU A 17 7.33 21.26 10.18
N TRP A 18 6.52 20.36 9.63
CA TRP A 18 5.05 20.46 9.71
C TRP A 18 4.49 19.90 11.03
N ASN A 19 5.24 20.04 12.12
CA ASN A 19 4.76 19.72 13.46
C ASN A 19 4.65 21.00 14.31
N ARG A 20 3.49 21.64 14.26
CA ARG A 20 3.01 22.55 15.31
C ARG A 20 1.49 22.44 15.49
N ARG A 21 1.08 21.70 16.53
CA ARG A 21 -0.13 21.96 17.32
C ARG A 21 0.36 22.31 18.74
N PRO A 22 -0.23 23.30 19.43
CA PRO A 22 -1.25 22.96 20.43
C PRO A 22 -2.36 24.04 20.58
N VAL A 23 -3.62 23.60 20.67
CA VAL A 23 -4.51 23.55 21.86
C VAL A 23 -5.47 24.74 21.97
N ALA A 24 -6.74 24.48 21.69
CA ALA A 24 -7.85 25.32 22.10
C ALA A 24 -8.80 24.46 22.94
N LYS A 25 -9.06 24.94 24.15
CA LYS A 25 -9.93 24.32 25.15
C LYS A 25 -11.39 24.59 24.79
N ARG A 26 -12.24 23.58 24.89
CA ARG A 26 -13.67 23.81 25.15
C ARG A 26 -14.23 22.61 25.91
N ALA A 27 -14.61 22.87 27.15
CA ALA A 27 -15.42 21.97 27.95
C ALA A 27 -16.83 21.88 27.34
N HIS A 28 -17.35 20.67 27.23
CA HIS A 28 -18.79 20.39 27.35
C HIS A 28 -18.92 19.07 28.12
N SER A 29 -19.48 19.21 29.30
CA SER A 29 -20.02 18.13 30.12
C SER A 29 -21.27 17.60 29.42
N SER A 30 -21.35 16.28 29.31
CA SER A 30 -22.60 15.54 29.32
C SER A 30 -22.27 14.08 29.58
N ASP A 31 -22.53 13.66 30.81
CA ASP A 31 -22.76 12.27 31.16
C ASP A 31 -23.74 11.64 30.16
N ILE A 32 -23.27 10.63 29.43
CA ILE A 32 -24.12 9.71 28.69
C ILE A 32 -23.76 8.30 29.17
N SER A 33 -24.68 7.77 29.97
CA SER A 33 -24.70 6.42 30.51
C SER A 33 -24.94 5.42 29.37
N SER A 34 -24.21 4.30 29.46
CA SER A 34 -24.65 2.95 29.07
C SER A 34 -25.28 2.75 27.70
N ASP A 35 -24.50 2.20 26.78
CA ASP A 35 -24.94 1.01 26.04
C ASP A 35 -23.72 0.31 25.44
N GLU A 36 -23.66 -1.01 25.63
CA GLU A 36 -22.64 -1.88 25.03
C GLU A 36 -22.91 -2.00 23.53
N GLY A 37 -22.39 -1.04 22.77
CA GLY A 37 -22.30 -1.14 21.33
C GLY A 37 -20.98 -1.80 20.95
N ALA A 38 -21.04 -3.07 20.53
CA ALA A 38 -19.98 -3.76 19.82
C ALA A 38 -19.39 -2.84 18.72
N GLY A 39 -18.25 -2.21 19.01
CA GLY A 39 -17.54 -1.36 18.08
C GLY A 39 -16.96 -2.25 16.99
N GLY A 40 -17.75 -2.42 15.93
CA GLY A 40 -17.48 -3.34 14.86
C GLY A 40 -16.08 -3.17 14.29
N ASP A 41 -15.48 -4.31 13.98
CA ASP A 41 -14.25 -4.51 13.21
C ASP A 41 -14.43 -4.05 11.74
N GLU A 42 -15.15 -2.95 11.52
CA GLU A 42 -15.87 -2.63 10.28
C GLU A 42 -15.03 -1.89 9.24
N ASP A 43 -13.75 -1.69 9.52
CA ASP A 43 -12.84 -1.04 8.58
C ASP A 43 -11.45 -1.71 8.61
N TYR A 44 -11.42 -3.04 8.60
CA TYR A 44 -10.21 -3.80 8.30
C TYR A 44 -10.37 -4.47 6.93
N PHE A 45 -9.43 -4.19 6.01
CA PHE A 45 -9.33 -5.02 4.81
C PHE A 45 -8.92 -6.41 5.27
N ALA A 46 -9.83 -7.38 5.12
CA ALA A 46 -9.64 -8.76 5.58
C ALA A 46 -8.73 -9.54 4.62
N ALA A 47 -8.05 -10.58 5.12
CA ALA A 47 -7.19 -11.43 4.30
C ALA A 47 -7.98 -12.11 3.17
N SER A 48 -9.26 -12.39 3.40
CA SER A 48 -10.19 -12.93 2.39
C SER A 48 -10.46 -12.00 1.20
N ARG A 49 -10.15 -10.70 1.33
CA ARG A 49 -10.23 -9.74 0.22
C ARG A 49 -8.95 -9.68 -0.61
N LEU A 50 -7.84 -10.26 -0.14
CA LEU A 50 -6.64 -10.41 -0.96
C LEU A 50 -6.93 -11.43 -2.05
N TYR A 51 -6.70 -11.03 -3.28
CA TYR A 51 -6.90 -11.92 -4.42
C TYR A 51 -5.56 -12.44 -4.91
N GLU A 52 -5.29 -13.71 -4.59
CA GLU A 52 -4.14 -14.43 -5.14
C GLU A 52 -4.50 -14.92 -6.54
N TYR A 53 -3.61 -14.67 -7.51
CA TYR A 53 -3.83 -15.13 -8.87
C TYR A 53 -2.54 -15.56 -9.55
N ARG A 54 -2.67 -16.53 -10.44
CA ARG A 54 -1.57 -17.02 -11.25
C ARG A 54 -1.48 -16.26 -12.56
N TRP A 55 -0.29 -15.80 -12.91
CA TRP A 55 -0.04 -15.13 -14.19
C TRP A 55 1.32 -15.50 -14.78
N PRO A 56 1.41 -15.87 -16.07
CA PRO A 56 0.33 -16.07 -17.03
C PRO A 56 -0.51 -17.34 -16.73
N PRO A 57 -1.85 -17.33 -16.93
CA PRO A 57 -2.71 -18.45 -16.55
C PRO A 57 -2.49 -19.71 -17.40
N GLU A 58 -1.97 -19.56 -18.61
CA GLU A 58 -1.70 -20.62 -19.58
C GLU A 58 -0.50 -21.50 -19.18
N GLN A 59 0.40 -20.95 -18.36
CA GLN A 59 1.60 -21.65 -17.95
C GLN A 59 1.35 -22.38 -16.63
N GLU A 60 1.55 -23.70 -16.62
CA GLU A 60 1.29 -24.53 -15.43
C GLU A 60 2.23 -24.16 -14.26
N ARG A 61 3.47 -23.78 -14.59
CA ARG A 61 4.50 -23.31 -13.63
C ARG A 61 4.55 -21.78 -13.50
N ALA A 62 3.48 -21.08 -13.83
CA ALA A 62 3.43 -19.64 -13.61
C ALA A 62 3.42 -19.31 -12.12
N GLU A 63 3.99 -18.15 -11.80
CA GLU A 63 4.06 -17.65 -10.44
C GLU A 63 2.70 -17.08 -9.97
N LEU A 64 2.54 -17.06 -8.65
CA LEU A 64 1.39 -16.47 -7.98
C LEU A 64 1.72 -15.03 -7.57
N TYR A 65 0.75 -14.16 -7.77
CA TYR A 65 0.87 -12.73 -7.50
C TYR A 65 -0.34 -12.22 -6.71
N PHE A 66 -0.09 -11.15 -5.97
CA PHE A 66 -1.10 -10.27 -5.38
C PHE A 66 -1.02 -8.87 -6.00
N LEU A 67 -2.09 -8.10 -5.85
CA LEU A 67 -2.08 -6.69 -6.17
C LEU A 67 -1.50 -5.89 -5.00
N GLN A 68 -0.48 -5.08 -5.29
CA GLN A 68 0.19 -4.23 -4.31
C GLN A 68 -0.81 -3.31 -3.59
N GLU A 69 -1.83 -2.81 -4.30
CA GLU A 69 -2.85 -1.93 -3.74
C GLU A 69 -3.65 -2.64 -2.64
N GLN A 70 -4.02 -3.91 -2.86
CA GLN A 70 -4.74 -4.73 -1.88
C GLN A 70 -3.85 -5.09 -0.69
N VAL A 71 -2.60 -5.48 -0.95
CA VAL A 71 -1.64 -5.84 0.11
C VAL A 71 -1.31 -4.62 0.99
N ALA A 72 -1.09 -3.46 0.38
CA ALA A 72 -0.84 -2.21 1.10
C ALA A 72 -2.04 -1.82 1.98
N GLU A 73 -3.26 -2.04 1.49
CA GLU A 73 -4.48 -1.80 2.24
C GLU A 73 -4.66 -2.79 3.40
N PHE A 74 -4.40 -4.08 3.16
CA PHE A 74 -4.45 -5.16 4.16
C PHE A 74 -3.46 -4.95 5.32
N LEU A 75 -2.21 -4.66 4.98
CA LEU A 75 -1.14 -4.42 5.96
C LEU A 75 -1.21 -3.01 6.57
N ARG A 76 -2.08 -2.13 6.05
CA ARG A 76 -2.19 -0.71 6.45
C ARG A 76 -0.86 0.05 6.32
N ILE A 77 -0.07 -0.29 5.30
CA ILE A 77 1.23 0.33 5.02
C ILE A 77 1.08 1.33 3.87
N ARG A 78 1.41 2.60 4.11
CA ARG A 78 1.36 3.67 3.08
C ARG A 78 2.52 3.62 2.07
N GLY A 79 3.52 2.79 2.30
CA GLY A 79 4.71 2.71 1.45
C GLY A 79 5.44 1.38 1.59
N ILE A 80 4.84 0.31 1.07
CA ILE A 80 5.45 -1.03 1.00
C ILE A 80 6.88 -0.97 0.47
N GLN A 81 7.13 -0.13 -0.53
CA GLN A 81 8.44 0.04 -1.17
C GLN A 81 9.55 0.54 -0.25
N ARG A 82 9.20 1.34 0.77
CA ARG A 82 10.21 1.83 1.72
C ARG A 82 10.56 0.79 2.76
N LYS A 83 9.59 -0.06 3.11
CA LYS A 83 9.75 -1.09 4.14
C LYS A 83 10.36 -2.37 3.56
N TYR A 84 9.99 -2.70 2.32
CA TYR A 84 10.45 -3.86 1.56
C TYR A 84 10.95 -3.38 0.19
N PRO A 85 12.18 -2.84 0.12
CA PRO A 85 12.76 -2.38 -1.14
C PRO A 85 13.08 -3.54 -2.09
N ASP A 86 13.31 -4.74 -1.54
CA ASP A 86 13.69 -5.94 -2.28
C ASP A 86 12.47 -6.70 -2.85
N LEU A 87 11.25 -6.26 -2.52
CA LEU A 87 10.02 -6.89 -2.98
C LEU A 87 9.93 -6.79 -4.51
N VAL A 88 9.80 -7.94 -5.19
CA VAL A 88 9.74 -7.95 -6.65
C VAL A 88 8.39 -7.43 -7.11
N ARG A 89 8.42 -6.33 -7.86
CA ARG A 89 7.24 -5.65 -8.37
C ARG A 89 7.24 -5.62 -9.89
N ARG A 90 6.09 -5.92 -10.47
CA ARG A 90 5.87 -5.92 -11.92
C ARG A 90 4.61 -5.12 -12.23
N ASN A 91 4.68 -4.27 -13.24
CA ASN A 91 3.49 -3.58 -13.73
C ASN A 91 2.54 -4.61 -14.35
N VAL A 92 1.26 -4.53 -13.99
CA VAL A 92 0.23 -5.41 -14.55
C VAL A 92 0.00 -5.05 -16.01
N ASP A 93 0.16 -6.02 -16.91
CA ASP A 93 0.04 -5.81 -18.35
C ASP A 93 -1.43 -5.68 -18.79
N VAL A 94 -1.68 -5.08 -19.95
CA VAL A 94 -3.05 -4.91 -20.50
C VAL A 94 -3.88 -6.22 -20.52
N PRO A 95 -3.38 -7.37 -21.02
CA PRO A 95 -4.13 -8.63 -20.98
C PRO A 95 -4.43 -9.10 -19.56
N GLU A 96 -3.50 -8.89 -18.63
CA GLU A 96 -3.65 -9.24 -17.22
C GLU A 96 -4.69 -8.36 -16.52
N LYS A 97 -4.67 -7.05 -16.78
CA LYS A 97 -5.69 -6.11 -16.28
C LYS A 97 -7.09 -6.55 -16.73
N LYS A 98 -7.25 -6.93 -18.00
CA LYS A 98 -8.54 -7.44 -18.52
C LYS A 98 -8.97 -8.72 -17.80
N TYR A 99 -8.03 -9.62 -17.53
CA TYR A 99 -8.31 -10.84 -16.76
C TYR A 99 -8.81 -10.52 -15.35
N LEU A 100 -8.12 -9.64 -14.62
CA LEU A 100 -8.50 -9.22 -13.27
C LEU A 100 -9.84 -8.47 -13.23
N MET A 101 -10.10 -7.62 -14.23
CA MET A 101 -11.39 -6.95 -14.40
C MET A 101 -12.52 -7.93 -14.65
N HIS A 102 -12.31 -8.92 -15.52
CA HIS A 102 -13.32 -9.95 -15.82
C HIS A 102 -13.65 -10.82 -14.59
N LYS A 103 -12.66 -11.02 -13.71
CA LYS A 103 -12.83 -11.71 -12.43
C LYS A 103 -13.49 -10.85 -11.34
N GLY A 104 -13.70 -9.55 -11.59
CA GLY A 104 -14.30 -8.62 -10.63
C GLY A 104 -13.37 -8.23 -9.49
N VAL A 105 -12.06 -8.46 -9.63
CA VAL A 105 -11.04 -8.17 -8.61
C VAL A 105 -10.75 -6.67 -8.58
N VAL A 106 -10.79 -6.04 -9.75
CA VAL A 106 -10.51 -4.61 -9.94
C VAL A 106 -11.58 -3.98 -10.81
N THR A 107 -11.92 -2.74 -10.51
CA THR A 107 -12.80 -1.90 -11.33
C THR A 107 -12.04 -1.26 -12.50
N GLU A 108 -12.77 -0.75 -13.49
CA GLU A 108 -12.17 -0.03 -14.63
C GLU A 108 -11.38 1.21 -14.19
N THR A 109 -11.86 1.92 -13.17
CA THR A 109 -11.12 3.05 -12.60
C THR A 109 -9.79 2.60 -11.99
N GLN A 110 -9.77 1.47 -11.26
CA GLN A 110 -8.55 0.92 -10.67
C GLN A 110 -7.55 0.44 -11.72
N SER A 111 -8.01 -0.22 -12.78
CA SER A 111 -7.12 -0.69 -13.85
C SER A 111 -6.44 0.47 -14.60
N ASN A 112 -7.10 1.63 -14.69
CA ASN A 112 -6.58 2.87 -15.28
C ASN A 112 -5.54 3.59 -14.42
N MET A 113 -5.57 3.44 -13.09
CA MET A 113 -4.61 4.09 -12.16
C MET A 113 -3.21 3.45 -12.18
N GLY A 114 -3.06 2.30 -12.83
CA GLY A 114 -1.80 1.56 -12.88
C GLY A 114 -1.71 0.59 -11.71
N LEU A 115 -1.98 -0.68 -11.99
CA LEU A 115 -1.88 -1.75 -11.01
C LEU A 115 -0.48 -2.33 -10.99
N VAL A 116 -0.02 -2.70 -9.79
CA VAL A 116 1.27 -3.35 -9.59
C VAL A 116 1.06 -4.74 -8.99
N ALA A 117 1.61 -5.75 -9.64
CA ALA A 117 1.67 -7.11 -9.13
C ALA A 117 2.92 -7.31 -8.27
N VAL A 118 2.77 -8.00 -7.14
CA VAL A 118 3.84 -8.42 -6.24
C VAL A 118 3.78 -9.93 -6.06
N ARG A 119 4.91 -10.61 -5.94
CA ARG A 119 4.95 -12.07 -5.81
C ARG A 119 4.26 -12.49 -4.50
N SER A 120 3.48 -13.56 -4.57
CA SER A 120 2.78 -14.10 -3.40
C SER A 120 3.76 -14.52 -2.31
N GLU A 121 4.82 -15.23 -2.69
CA GLU A 121 5.89 -15.69 -1.79
C GLU A 121 6.43 -14.55 -0.91
N ASP A 122 6.87 -13.45 -1.54
CA ASP A 122 7.44 -12.30 -0.84
C ASP A 122 6.43 -11.66 0.13
N VAL A 123 5.16 -11.59 -0.24
CA VAL A 123 4.10 -11.01 0.59
C VAL A 123 3.79 -11.90 1.80
N LEU A 124 3.74 -13.22 1.61
CA LEU A 124 3.48 -14.18 2.67
C LEU A 124 4.63 -14.24 3.68
N GLU A 125 5.87 -14.15 3.22
CA GLU A 125 7.05 -14.04 4.09
C GLU A 125 6.92 -12.80 4.97
N VAL A 126 6.67 -11.63 4.36
CA VAL A 126 6.45 -10.37 5.07
C VAL A 126 5.30 -10.46 6.08
N MET A 127 4.17 -11.09 5.71
CA MET A 127 3.06 -11.29 6.64
C MET A 127 3.49 -12.15 7.83
N SER A 128 4.20 -13.25 7.60
CA SER A 128 4.62 -14.15 8.67
C SER A 128 5.68 -13.56 9.60
N GLU A 129 6.59 -12.73 9.08
CA GLU A 129 7.70 -12.15 9.86
C GLU A 129 7.28 -10.88 10.61
N ASP A 130 6.66 -9.94 9.91
CA ASP A 130 6.36 -8.61 10.44
C ASP A 130 4.94 -8.47 10.99
N PHE A 131 4.03 -9.37 10.62
CA PHE A 131 2.61 -9.30 10.96
C PHE A 131 2.04 -10.67 11.37
N PRO A 132 2.60 -11.35 12.38
CA PRO A 132 2.17 -12.71 12.77
C PRO A 132 0.71 -12.81 13.23
N ASP A 133 0.09 -11.67 13.58
CA ASP A 133 -1.32 -11.58 13.99
C ASP A 133 -2.31 -11.46 12.82
N LYS A 134 -1.83 -11.46 11.56
CA LYS A 134 -2.61 -11.26 10.34
C LYS A 134 -2.99 -12.55 9.62
#